data_AF-A0A447L028-F1
#
_entry.id   AF-A0A447L028-F1
#
_cell.length_a   1.000
_cell.length_b   1.000
_cell.length_c   1.000
_cell.angle_alpha   90.00
_cell.angle_beta   90.00
_cell.angle_gamma   90.00
#
_symmetry.space_group_name_H-M   'P 1'
#
loop_
_entity.id
_entity.type
_entity.pdbx_description
1 polymer ?
#
loop_
_entity_poly.entity_id
_entity_poly.type
_entity_poly.pdbx_seq_one_letter_code
_entity_poly.pdbx_strand_id
1 'polypeptide(L)'
;MRSDVQFIQQPIIDDQNFGRGDTVRLTTANLRHEYQLDVSILRREDKRIIGTVIAAAPKTDIPPKEWEIARGEEVVFRADNIAKAVPGAR
;
A
#
# COMPACT_ATOMS: atom_id res chain seq x y z
N MET A 1 -4.82 -7.50 -11.14
CA MET A 1 -3.72 -7.58 -10.15
C MET A 1 -2.47 -6.95 -10.73
N ARG A 2 -2.07 -5.78 -10.21
CA ARG A 2 -0.89 -5.01 -10.60
C ARG A 2 0.33 -5.54 -9.85
N SER A 3 1.11 -6.39 -10.53
CA SER A 3 2.38 -6.92 -10.02
C SER A 3 3.57 -6.07 -10.43
N ASP A 4 3.34 -5.09 -11.30
CA ASP A 4 4.31 -4.12 -11.78
C ASP A 4 4.53 -2.97 -10.80
N VAL A 5 3.68 -2.79 -9.79
CA VAL A 5 3.88 -1.80 -8.72
C VAL A 5 4.76 -2.38 -7.62
N GLN A 6 5.81 -1.64 -7.27
CA GLN A 6 6.70 -1.93 -6.16
C GLN A 6 6.48 -0.93 -5.03
N PHE A 7 6.83 -1.35 -3.81
CA PHE A 7 6.63 -0.57 -2.61
C PHE A 7 7.93 -0.36 -1.86
N ILE A 8 8.06 0.81 -1.23
CA ILE A 8 9.20 1.16 -0.40
C ILE A 8 9.22 0.24 0.81
N GLN A 9 10.40 -0.31 1.13
CA GLN A 9 10.59 -1.03 2.38
C GLN A 9 10.51 -0.06 3.56
N GLN A 10 9.69 -0.41 4.54
CA GLN A 10 9.48 0.34 5.76
C GLN A 10 10.35 -0.28 6.86
N PRO A 11 10.77 0.52 7.86
CA PRO A 11 11.48 -0.03 9.01
C PRO A 11 10.66 -1.15 9.64
N ILE A 12 11.32 -2.27 9.96
CA ILE A 12 10.65 -3.45 10.54
C ILE A 12 9.97 -3.03 11.83
N ILE A 13 8.69 -3.36 11.94
CA ILE A 13 7.90 -3.15 13.14
C ILE A 13 7.69 -4.54 13.72
N ASP A 14 8.59 -4.94 14.61
CA ASP A 14 8.35 -6.08 15.49
C ASP A 14 6.98 -5.86 16.19
N ASP A 15 6.17 -6.93 16.23
CA ASP A 15 4.83 -7.02 16.84
C ASP A 15 3.57 -6.64 16.04
N GLN A 16 3.63 -6.19 14.78
CA GLN A 16 2.39 -5.99 13.99
C GLN A 16 1.97 -7.22 13.17
N ASN A 17 0.90 -7.90 13.62
CA ASN A 17 0.20 -8.91 12.84
C ASN A 17 -0.91 -8.27 12.00
N PHE A 18 -0.75 -8.26 10.67
CA PHE A 18 -1.78 -7.78 9.74
C PHE A 18 -2.61 -8.93 9.15
N GLY A 19 -3.90 -8.98 9.43
CA GLY A 19 -4.85 -9.98 8.95
C GLY A 19 -5.67 -9.54 7.75
N ARG A 20 -6.53 -10.45 7.26
CA ARG A 20 -7.53 -10.13 6.23
C ARG A 20 -8.51 -9.08 6.77
N GLY A 21 -8.83 -8.08 5.97
CA GLY A 21 -9.72 -6.96 6.33
C GLY A 21 -8.97 -5.75 6.89
N ASP A 22 -7.75 -5.93 7.41
CA ASP A 22 -6.94 -4.83 7.90
C ASP A 22 -6.60 -3.87 6.76
N THR A 23 -6.60 -2.58 7.08
CA THR A 23 -6.14 -1.53 6.17
C THR A 23 -4.73 -1.14 6.54
N VAL A 24 -3.83 -1.23 5.57
CA VAL A 24 -2.41 -0.94 5.73
C VAL A 24 -2.00 0.18 4.79
N ARG A 25 -0.97 0.91 5.19
CA ARG A 25 -0.44 2.02 4.40
C ARG A 25 0.82 1.60 3.67
N LEU A 26 0.89 1.88 2.39
CA LEU A 26 2.03 1.57 1.51
C LEU A 26 2.51 2.84 0.82
N THR A 27 3.78 2.86 0.40
CA THR A 27 4.32 3.91 -0.49
C THR A 27 4.91 3.27 -1.72
N THR A 28 4.53 3.72 -2.91
CA THR A 28 5.06 3.17 -4.18
C THR A 28 6.51 3.57 -4.40
N ALA A 29 7.28 2.75 -5.12
CA ALA A 29 8.72 2.98 -5.31
C ALA A 29 9.17 3.08 -6.77
N ASN A 30 8.36 2.64 -7.73
CA ASN A 30 8.77 2.48 -9.12
C ASN A 30 7.78 3.06 -10.15
N LEU A 31 6.92 3.96 -9.68
CA LEU A 31 6.03 4.73 -10.54
C LEU A 31 6.66 6.08 -10.86
N ARG A 32 6.16 6.76 -11.90
CA ARG A 32 6.62 8.10 -12.25
C ARG A 32 6.38 9.08 -11.12
N HIS A 33 5.26 8.92 -10.42
CA HIS A 33 4.92 9.65 -9.20
C HIS A 33 4.89 8.71 -7.99
N GLU A 34 5.35 9.20 -6.85
CA GLU A 34 5.24 8.48 -5.59
C GLU A 34 3.83 8.64 -5.02
N TYR A 35 3.21 7.52 -4.66
CA TYR A 35 1.87 7.49 -4.07
C TYR A 35 1.92 6.90 -2.67
N GLN A 36 1.15 7.49 -1.77
CA GLN A 36 0.74 6.85 -0.54
C GLN A 36 -0.61 6.16 -0.76
N LEU A 37 -0.66 4.86 -0.48
CA LEU A 37 -1.86 4.05 -0.66
C LEU A 37 -2.36 3.55 0.69
N ASP A 38 -3.67 3.57 0.87
CA ASP A 38 -4.34 2.78 1.90
C ASP A 38 -4.95 1.54 1.23
N VAL A 39 -4.51 0.35 1.66
CA VAL A 39 -4.80 -0.93 1.01
C VAL A 39 -5.45 -1.87 2.03
N SER A 40 -6.61 -2.43 1.68
CA SER A 40 -7.26 -3.45 2.50
C SER A 40 -6.74 -4.84 2.12
N ILE A 41 -6.29 -5.61 3.10
CA ILE A 41 -5.75 -6.96 2.89
C ILE A 41 -6.88 -7.92 2.53
N LEU A 42 -6.77 -8.54 1.36
CA LEU A 42 -7.71 -9.56 0.88
C LEU A 42 -7.28 -10.96 1.32
N ARG A 43 -6.01 -11.30 1.10
CA ARG A 43 -5.45 -12.62 1.41
C ARG A 43 -3.92 -12.58 1.50
N ARG A 44 -3.34 -13.60 2.12
CA ARG A 44 -1.90 -13.83 2.18
C ARG A 44 -1.54 -15.12 1.45
N GLU A 45 -0.46 -15.09 0.69
CA GLU A 45 0.12 -16.22 -0.02
C GLU A 45 1.61 -16.27 0.31
N ASP A 46 1.99 -17.13 1.27
CA ASP A 46 3.34 -17.22 1.83
C ASP A 46 3.88 -15.86 2.32
N LYS A 47 4.87 -15.32 1.60
CA LYS A 47 5.52 -14.03 1.88
C LYS A 47 4.85 -12.86 1.17
N ARG A 48 3.84 -13.11 0.34
CA ARG A 48 3.12 -12.10 -0.44
C ARG A 48 1.76 -11.83 0.21
N ILE A 49 1.37 -10.57 0.17
CA ILE A 49 0.09 -10.07 0.65
C ILE A 49 -0.62 -9.45 -0.55
N ILE A 50 -1.85 -9.87 -0.78
CA ILE A 50 -2.71 -9.31 -1.83
C ILE A 50 -3.74 -8.43 -1.14
N GLY A 51 -3.85 -7.20 -1.61
CA GLY A 51 -4.82 -6.24 -1.10
C GLY A 51 -5.43 -5.40 -2.21
N THR A 52 -6.53 -4.73 -1.89
CA THR A 52 -7.20 -3.79 -2.80
C THR A 52 -6.97 -2.35 -2.33
N VAL A 53 -6.64 -1.46 -3.27
CA VAL A 53 -6.44 -0.03 -2.99
C VAL A 53 -7.78 0.59 -2.62
N ILE A 54 -7.90 1.07 -1.38
CA ILE A 54 -9.08 1.77 -0.88
C ILE A 54 -8.94 3.28 -1.11
N ALA A 55 -7.73 3.80 -0.96
CA ALA A 55 -7.39 5.19 -1.27
C ALA A 55 -5.99 5.29 -1.86
N ALA A 56 -5.80 6.26 -2.76
CA ALA A 56 -4.52 6.61 -3.34
C ALA A 56 -4.35 8.13 -3.26
N ALA A 57 -3.16 8.57 -2.85
CA ALA A 57 -2.80 9.98 -2.80
C ALA A 57 -1.37 10.16 -3.34
N PRO A 58 -1.18 10.90 -4.45
CA PRO A 58 0.16 11.25 -4.90
C PRO A 58 0.83 12.18 -3.87
N LYS A 59 2.15 12.03 -3.67
CA LYS A 59 2.91 12.91 -2.77
C LYS A 59 3.17 14.30 -3.34
N THR A 60 2.96 14.46 -4.65
CA THR A 60 3.04 15.74 -5.36
C THR A 60 1.68 16.10 -5.93
N ASP A 61 1.38 17.39 -6.04
CA ASP A 61 0.15 17.84 -6.67
C ASP A 61 0.20 17.56 -8.18
N ILE A 62 -0.62 16.60 -8.62
CA ILE A 62 -0.75 16.19 -10.02
C ILE A 62 -2.23 16.01 -10.37
N PRO A 63 -2.64 16.36 -11.60
CA PRO A 63 -4.03 16.24 -12.00
C PRO A 63 -4.46 14.76 -12.05
N PRO A 64 -5.73 14.43 -11.75
CA PRO A 64 -6.23 13.05 -11.73
C PRO A 64 -5.98 12.24 -13.01
N LYS A 65 -5.91 12.91 -14.17
CA LYS A 65 -5.64 12.27 -15.47
C LYS A 65 -4.23 11.67 -15.58
N GLU A 66 -3.30 12.12 -14.74
CA GLU A 66 -1.91 11.65 -14.70
C GLU A 66 -1.70 10.60 -13.60
N TRP A 67 -2.76 10.17 -12.93
CA TRP A 67 -2.66 9.17 -11.87
C TRP A 67 -2.38 7.79 -12.44
N GLU A 68 -1.34 7.15 -11.92
CA GLU A 68 -0.92 5.82 -12.34
C GLU A 68 -1.62 4.71 -11.54
N ILE A 69 -2.17 5.03 -10.36
CA ILE A 69 -2.90 4.07 -9.51
C ILE A 69 -4.33 4.56 -9.28
N ALA A 70 -5.28 3.63 -9.39
CA ALA A 70 -6.68 3.89 -9.10
C ALA A 70 -7.17 3.15 -7.84
N ARG A 71 -8.26 3.68 -7.25
CA ARG A 71 -9.02 2.96 -6.23
C ARG A 71 -9.63 1.69 -6.84
N GLY A 72 -9.62 0.61 -6.07
CA GLY A 72 -10.13 -0.70 -6.45
C GLY A 72 -9.08 -1.62 -7.10
N GLU A 73 -7.90 -1.09 -7.45
CA GLU A 73 -6.83 -1.92 -8.00
C GLU A 73 -6.31 -2.93 -6.96
N GLU A 74 -6.11 -4.17 -7.39
CA GLU A 74 -5.46 -5.19 -6.57
C GLU A 74 -3.95 -5.10 -6.74
N VAL A 75 -3.23 -5.01 -5.62
CA VAL A 75 -1.77 -4.90 -5.56
C VAL A 75 -1.15 -6.01 -4.73
N VAL A 76 0.11 -6.30 -4.99
CA VAL A 76 0.90 -7.31 -4.27
C VAL A 76 2.04 -6.65 -3.52
N PHE A 77 2.12 -6.91 -2.23
CA PHE A 77 3.15 -6.35 -1.37
C PHE A 77 3.60 -7.37 -0.34
N ARG A 78 4.55 -7.00 0.50
CA ARG A 78 5.09 -7.81 1.57
C ARG A 78 4.94 -7.09 2.91
N ALA A 79 5.09 -7.81 4.01
CA ALA A 79 4.96 -7.24 5.35
C ALA A 79 5.97 -6.12 5.62
N ASP A 80 7.18 -6.23 5.06
CA ASP A 80 8.24 -5.21 5.13
C ASP A 80 7.95 -3.96 4.28
N ASN A 81 6.85 -3.92 3.53
CA ASN A 81 6.40 -2.71 2.81
C ASN A 81 5.39 -1.87 3.61
N ILE A 82 4.86 -2.39 4.71
CA ILE A 82 3.77 -1.76 5.45
C ILE A 82 4.31 -0.66 6.35
N ALA A 83 3.84 0.57 6.15
CA ALA A 83 4.22 1.70 6.96
C ALA A 83 3.62 1.57 8.36
N LYS A 84 4.33 2.09 9.38
CA LYS A 84 3.81 2.13 10.74
C LYS A 84 2.47 2.84 10.75
N ALA A 85 1.44 2.17 11.26
CA ALA A 85 0.24 2.85 11.67
C ALA A 85 0.67 3.90 12.70
N VAL A 86 0.72 5.17 12.28
CA VAL A 86 0.74 6.26 13.26
C VAL A 86 -0.62 6.14 13.93
N PRO A 87 -0.70 5.82 15.23
CA PRO A 87 -1.98 5.80 15.90
C PRO A 87 -2.58 7.18 15.69
N GLY A 88 -3.64 7.25 14.88
CA GLY A 88 -4.44 8.45 14.78
C GLY A 88 -4.91 8.75 16.18
N ALA A 89 -4.50 9.91 16.70
CA ALA A 89 -5.03 10.46 17.93
C ALA A 89 -6.56 10.27 17.91
N ARG A 90 -7.03 9.49 18.88
CA ARG A 90 -8.43 9.19 19.11
C ARG A 90 -9.18 10.45 19.49
#